data_AF-A0A371PSJ7-F1
#
_entry.id   AF-A0A371PSJ7-F1
#
_cell.length_a   1.000
_cell.length_b   1.000
_cell.length_c   1.000
_cell.angle_alpha   90.00
_cell.angle_beta   90.00
_cell.angle_gamma   90.00
#
_symmetry.space_group_name_H-M   'P 1'
#
loop_
_entity.id
_entity.type
_entity.pdbx_description
1 polymer ?
#
loop_
_entity_poly.entity_id
_entity_poly.type
_entity_poly.pdbx_seq_one_letter_code
_entity_poly.pdbx_strand_id
1 'polypeptide(L)'
;ARAEGPLRGPALRFVGRVARTLLRACREHATIMERAVAAAASERAQSVDYGLRIVAQEQVGLAYAGWDRLLTRVALPAWRMGRWPSRLDAGVVSALTELSRRDRLADGFASRLGERPACDLLEEPGAIDRAASLLAARLFHGGPAEPGPDWSPVGWNQYPEEVVDRKWRLEAARLHRVLDDLPATPRPSSPPTAPAPDPAPAAPSLSYARTPGRTPTGHRPADHRPTDGRSTNPPAAPAPGPTLARVIERLAHDERAGDLVAARLGAEVEREEREEAARQAARGSAAQDAAVGVAWGDGMAEGGLPLFPLQPPRTGRELLADHVTAMVCCAAVDTAGAAPGLDWLDGPALLVDGARRADLGRPVLSLVDDGDAEPLRGWLMTVGVRPEKPVRLV
;
A
#
# COMPACT_ATOMS: atom_id res chain seq x y z
N ALA A 1 94.09 -27.88 -27.92
CA ALA A 1 94.07 -26.71 -28.81
C ALA A 1 93.42 -27.10 -30.14
N ARG A 2 92.10 -26.87 -30.29
CA ARG A 2 91.45 -26.94 -31.61
C ARG A 2 91.65 -25.59 -32.26
N ALA A 3 92.25 -25.57 -33.45
CA ALA A 3 92.43 -24.37 -34.25
C ALA A 3 91.07 -23.76 -34.58
N GLU A 4 90.70 -22.69 -33.87
CA GLU A 4 89.64 -21.81 -34.33
C GLU A 4 90.17 -21.05 -35.55
N GLY A 5 89.69 -21.45 -36.73
CA GLY A 5 90.07 -20.79 -37.97
C GLY A 5 89.80 -19.27 -37.89
N PRO A 6 90.73 -18.41 -38.34
CA PRO A 6 90.68 -16.96 -38.19
C PRO A 6 89.47 -16.28 -38.88
N LEU A 7 88.66 -17.05 -39.60
CA LEU A 7 87.48 -16.61 -40.34
C LEU A 7 86.15 -16.79 -39.58
N ARG A 8 86.11 -17.56 -38.47
CA ARG A 8 84.86 -17.75 -37.69
C ARG A 8 84.43 -16.48 -36.94
N GLY A 9 85.38 -15.79 -36.33
CA GLY A 9 85.13 -14.51 -35.64
C GLY A 9 84.50 -13.43 -36.52
N PRO A 10 85.06 -13.11 -37.71
CA PRO A 10 84.48 -12.10 -38.60
C PRO A 10 83.14 -12.54 -39.21
N ALA A 11 82.94 -13.82 -39.53
CA ALA A 11 81.66 -14.33 -40.04
C ALA A 11 80.52 -14.18 -39.00
N LEU A 12 80.77 -14.55 -37.74
CA LEU A 12 79.78 -14.37 -36.66
C LEU A 12 79.49 -12.88 -36.39
N ARG A 13 80.50 -12.00 -36.50
CA ARG A 13 80.30 -10.54 -36.38
C ARG A 13 79.47 -9.97 -37.53
N PHE A 14 79.63 -10.50 -38.75
CA PHE A 14 78.84 -10.11 -39.91
C PHE A 14 77.37 -10.55 -39.75
N VAL A 15 77.13 -11.81 -39.39
CA VAL A 15 75.78 -12.32 -39.07
C VAL A 15 75.14 -11.49 -37.95
N GLY A 16 75.89 -11.17 -36.89
CA GLY A 16 75.43 -10.29 -35.82
C GLY A 16 75.15 -8.84 -36.25
N ARG A 17 75.80 -8.32 -37.31
CA ARG A 17 75.43 -7.02 -37.90
C ARG A 17 74.13 -7.13 -38.71
N VAL A 18 74.02 -8.14 -39.57
CA VAL A 18 72.81 -8.37 -40.38
C VAL A 18 71.59 -8.58 -39.48
N ALA A 19 71.70 -9.41 -38.44
CA ALA A 19 70.65 -9.61 -37.45
C ALA A 19 70.26 -8.30 -36.74
N ARG A 20 71.24 -7.47 -36.35
CA ARG A 20 70.95 -6.15 -35.76
C ARG A 20 70.26 -5.19 -36.73
N THR A 21 70.62 -5.19 -38.00
CA THR A 21 69.97 -4.35 -39.01
C THR A 21 68.54 -4.82 -39.26
N LEU A 22 68.31 -6.13 -39.36
CA LEU A 22 66.97 -6.71 -39.50
C LEU A 22 66.11 -6.41 -38.26
N LEU A 23 66.63 -6.60 -37.05
CA LEU A 23 65.93 -6.25 -35.80
C LEU A 23 65.66 -4.74 -35.67
N ARG A 24 66.52 -3.88 -36.23
CA ARG A 24 66.27 -2.42 -36.30
C ARG A 24 65.16 -2.09 -37.30
N ALA A 25 65.14 -2.74 -38.46
CA ALA A 25 64.10 -2.54 -39.48
C ALA A 25 62.72 -3.07 -39.02
N CYS A 26 62.69 -4.17 -38.26
CA CYS A 26 61.46 -4.74 -37.71
C CYS A 26 60.96 -4.01 -36.45
N ARG A 27 61.78 -3.15 -35.82
CA ARG A 27 61.44 -2.48 -34.56
C ARG A 27 60.16 -1.64 -34.68
N GLU A 28 60.03 -0.87 -35.76
CA GLU A 28 58.85 -0.04 -35.99
C GLU A 28 57.58 -0.88 -36.15
N HIS A 29 57.66 -1.95 -36.95
CA HIS A 29 56.56 -2.90 -37.13
C HIS A 29 56.16 -3.59 -35.82
N ALA A 30 57.13 -3.97 -34.97
CA ALA A 30 56.87 -4.52 -33.65
C ALA A 30 56.15 -3.51 -32.74
N THR A 31 56.59 -2.24 -32.73
CA THR A 31 55.92 -1.19 -31.93
C THR A 31 54.51 -0.87 -32.43
N ILE A 32 54.27 -0.94 -33.74
CA ILE A 32 52.92 -0.77 -34.32
C ILE A 32 52.03 -1.94 -33.90
N MET A 33 52.54 -3.17 -33.94
CA MET A 33 51.82 -4.36 -33.50
C MET A 33 51.49 -4.30 -32.01
N GLU A 34 52.44 -3.91 -31.15
CA GLU A 34 52.21 -3.73 -29.70
C GLU A 34 51.11 -2.69 -29.43
N ARG A 35 51.13 -1.56 -30.13
CA ARG A 35 50.08 -0.53 -30.02
C ARG A 35 48.72 -1.04 -30.51
N ALA A 36 48.69 -1.78 -31.61
CA ALA A 36 47.45 -2.34 -32.15
C ALA A 36 46.85 -3.40 -31.20
N VAL A 37 47.69 -4.28 -30.62
CA VAL A 37 47.26 -5.26 -29.62
C VAL A 37 46.79 -4.58 -28.35
N ALA A 38 47.49 -3.55 -27.87
CA ALA A 38 47.08 -2.78 -26.70
C ALA A 38 45.75 -2.04 -26.94
N ALA A 39 45.54 -1.46 -28.13
CA ALA A 39 44.29 -0.82 -28.51
C ALA A 39 43.12 -1.82 -28.58
N ALA A 40 43.32 -2.96 -29.25
CA ALA A 40 42.31 -4.01 -29.34
C ALA A 40 41.99 -4.65 -27.97
N ALA A 41 43.01 -4.83 -27.11
CA ALA A 41 42.81 -5.28 -25.74
C ALA A 41 42.05 -4.26 -24.89
N SER A 42 42.36 -2.96 -25.04
CA SER A 42 41.66 -1.87 -24.36
C SER A 42 40.20 -1.77 -24.80
N GLU A 43 39.92 -1.86 -26.11
CA GLU A 43 38.56 -1.83 -26.65
C GLU A 43 37.74 -3.04 -26.16
N ARG A 44 38.35 -4.22 -26.16
CA ARG A 44 37.72 -5.44 -25.62
C ARG A 44 37.52 -5.36 -24.11
N ALA A 45 38.48 -4.85 -23.34
CA ALA A 45 38.32 -4.62 -21.90
C ALA A 45 37.21 -3.60 -21.61
N GLN A 46 37.14 -2.50 -22.37
CA GLN A 46 36.10 -1.49 -22.22
C GLN A 46 34.70 -2.08 -22.39
N SER A 47 34.49 -2.99 -23.36
CA SER A 47 33.22 -3.71 -23.52
C SER A 47 32.91 -4.68 -22.36
N VAL A 48 33.91 -5.38 -21.82
CA VAL A 48 33.74 -6.26 -20.65
C VAL A 48 33.36 -5.44 -19.41
N ASP A 49 34.09 -4.36 -19.15
CA ASP A 49 33.85 -3.46 -18.01
C ASP A 49 32.54 -2.68 -18.16
N TYR A 50 32.14 -2.36 -19.40
CA TYR A 50 30.84 -1.78 -19.69
C TYR A 50 29.71 -2.79 -19.40
N GLY A 51 29.86 -4.04 -19.84
CA GLY A 51 28.91 -5.12 -19.52
C GLY A 51 28.78 -5.35 -18.01
N LEU A 52 29.90 -5.43 -17.29
CA LEU A 52 29.89 -5.57 -15.82
C LEU A 52 29.25 -4.36 -15.12
N ARG A 53 29.50 -3.14 -15.62
CA ARG A 53 28.85 -1.93 -15.08
C ARG A 53 27.35 -1.91 -15.31
N ILE A 54 26.88 -2.33 -16.49
CA ILE A 54 25.43 -2.44 -16.76
C ILE A 54 24.79 -3.42 -15.78
N VAL A 55 25.36 -4.63 -15.66
CA VAL A 55 24.83 -5.63 -14.73
C VAL A 55 24.83 -5.10 -13.30
N ALA A 56 25.91 -4.45 -12.87
CA ALA A 56 25.97 -3.83 -11.54
C ALA A 56 24.91 -2.74 -11.34
N GLN A 57 24.68 -1.88 -12.35
CA GLN A 57 23.64 -0.84 -12.31
C GLN A 57 22.24 -1.45 -12.24
N GLU A 58 21.98 -2.53 -12.99
CA GLU A 58 20.72 -3.28 -12.92
C GLU A 58 20.51 -3.88 -11.53
N GLN A 59 21.55 -4.45 -10.91
CA GLN A 59 21.46 -4.98 -9.54
C GLN A 59 21.21 -3.88 -8.50
N VAL A 60 21.87 -2.73 -8.63
CA VAL A 60 21.63 -1.58 -7.74
C VAL A 60 20.22 -1.03 -7.92
N GLY A 61 19.75 -0.90 -9.17
CA GLY A 61 18.39 -0.47 -9.48
C GLY A 61 17.34 -1.42 -8.91
N LEU A 62 17.57 -2.73 -9.00
CA LEU A 62 16.73 -3.76 -8.40
C LEU A 62 16.72 -3.68 -6.88
N ALA A 63 17.90 -3.57 -6.26
CA ALA A 63 18.05 -3.42 -4.83
C ALA A 63 17.25 -2.21 -4.33
N TYR A 64 17.40 -1.07 -5.01
CA TYR A 64 16.65 0.15 -4.71
C TYR A 64 15.14 -0.07 -4.84
N ALA A 65 14.67 -0.70 -5.92
CA ALA A 65 13.24 -0.98 -6.12
C ALA A 65 12.66 -1.91 -5.05
N GLY A 66 13.42 -2.92 -4.62
CA GLY A 66 13.01 -3.81 -3.52
C GLY A 66 12.91 -3.08 -2.17
N TRP A 67 13.91 -2.26 -1.85
CA TRP A 67 13.88 -1.41 -0.66
C TRP A 67 12.74 -0.41 -0.69
N ASP A 68 12.56 0.33 -1.79
CA ASP A 68 11.48 1.30 -1.93
C ASP A 68 10.11 0.66 -1.72
N ARG A 69 9.84 -0.47 -2.39
CA ARG A 69 8.57 -1.20 -2.23
C ARG A 69 8.37 -1.67 -0.80
N LEU A 70 9.39 -2.23 -0.17
CA LEU A 70 9.29 -2.68 1.22
C LEU A 70 9.00 -1.50 2.17
N LEU A 71 9.76 -0.41 2.07
CA LEU A 71 9.59 0.75 2.95
C LEU A 71 8.23 1.41 2.73
N THR A 72 7.82 1.59 1.48
CA THR A 72 6.63 2.33 1.11
C THR A 72 5.33 1.51 1.25
N ARG A 73 5.36 0.22 0.90
CA ARG A 73 4.16 -0.65 0.88
C ARG A 73 3.99 -1.47 2.15
N VAL A 74 5.07 -1.69 2.92
CA VAL A 74 5.07 -2.58 4.11
C VAL A 74 5.50 -1.82 5.37
N ALA A 75 6.68 -1.24 5.42
CA ALA A 75 7.16 -0.64 6.67
C ALA A 75 6.33 0.60 7.08
N LEU A 76 6.02 1.49 6.13
CA LEU A 76 5.28 2.73 6.41
C LEU A 76 3.89 2.53 7.02
N PRO A 77 3.03 1.59 6.54
CA PRO A 77 1.80 1.25 7.23
C PRO A 77 1.97 0.83 8.69
N ALA A 78 2.99 0.03 9.00
CA ALA A 78 3.26 -0.38 10.38
C ALA A 78 3.66 0.82 11.24
N TRP A 79 4.58 1.66 10.72
CA TRP A 79 5.06 2.83 11.45
C TRP A 79 3.94 3.82 11.80
N ARG A 80 3.02 4.07 10.86
CA ARG A 80 1.83 4.91 11.12
C ARG A 80 0.92 4.39 12.23
N MET A 81 1.05 3.11 12.62
CA MET A 81 0.27 2.49 13.70
C MET A 81 1.05 2.30 15.00
N GLY A 82 2.24 2.90 15.12
CA GLY A 82 3.10 2.70 16.29
C GLY A 82 3.75 1.30 16.32
N ARG A 83 3.85 0.64 15.15
CA ARG A 83 4.48 -0.68 15.01
C ARG A 83 5.71 -0.57 14.13
N TRP A 84 6.68 -1.45 14.32
CA TRP A 84 7.84 -1.55 13.40
C TRP A 84 8.20 -3.01 13.13
N PRO A 85 8.45 -3.39 11.85
CA PRO A 85 8.84 -4.75 11.54
C PRO A 85 10.16 -5.09 12.22
N SER A 86 10.20 -6.18 12.99
CA SER A 86 11.40 -6.52 13.78
C SER A 86 12.49 -7.24 12.98
N ARG A 87 12.18 -7.61 11.73
CA ARG A 87 13.06 -8.35 10.83
C ARG A 87 13.10 -7.73 9.42
N LEU A 88 13.42 -6.45 9.34
CA LEU A 88 13.41 -5.69 8.08
C LEU A 88 14.35 -6.28 7.03
N ASP A 89 15.53 -6.73 7.41
CA ASP A 89 16.51 -7.32 6.48
C ASP A 89 15.95 -8.58 5.81
N ALA A 90 15.30 -9.45 6.58
CA ALA A 90 14.60 -10.62 6.03
C ALA A 90 13.46 -10.22 5.08
N GLY A 91 12.80 -9.09 5.34
CA GLY A 91 11.79 -8.52 4.45
C GLY A 91 12.38 -8.03 3.12
N VAL A 92 13.56 -7.41 3.15
CA VAL A 92 14.27 -6.97 1.93
C VAL A 92 14.64 -8.16 1.06
N VAL A 93 15.21 -9.21 1.65
CA VAL A 93 15.56 -10.45 0.91
C VAL A 93 14.30 -11.05 0.27
N SER A 94 13.18 -11.08 1.00
CA SER A 94 11.91 -11.60 0.49
C SER A 94 11.36 -10.74 -0.66
N ALA A 95 11.43 -9.41 -0.55
CA ALA A 95 11.02 -8.48 -1.61
C ALA A 95 11.89 -8.63 -2.87
N LEU A 96 13.21 -8.69 -2.72
CA LEU A 96 14.12 -8.89 -3.86
C LEU A 96 13.92 -10.24 -4.53
N THR A 97 13.64 -11.30 -3.75
CA THR A 97 13.35 -12.64 -4.26
C THR A 97 12.04 -12.66 -5.04
N GLU A 98 10.99 -11.99 -4.56
CA GLU A 98 9.72 -11.83 -5.27
C GLU A 98 9.89 -10.99 -6.55
N LEU A 99 10.62 -9.88 -6.48
CA LEU A 99 10.88 -9.00 -7.63
C LEU A 99 11.66 -9.72 -8.72
N SER A 100 12.73 -10.45 -8.35
CA SER A 100 13.51 -11.26 -9.28
C SER A 100 12.66 -12.34 -9.98
N ARG A 101 11.67 -12.92 -9.28
CA ARG A 101 10.74 -13.90 -9.88
C ARG A 101 9.78 -13.26 -10.86
N ARG A 102 9.22 -12.08 -10.55
CA ARG A 102 8.26 -11.39 -11.44
C ARG A 102 8.92 -10.84 -12.69
N ASP A 103 10.11 -10.28 -12.55
CA ASP A 103 10.84 -9.66 -13.65
C ASP A 103 11.63 -10.69 -14.49
N ARG A 104 11.55 -11.99 -14.14
CA ARG A 104 12.25 -13.11 -14.80
C ARG A 104 13.74 -12.80 -15.03
N LEU A 105 14.36 -12.16 -14.05
CA LEU A 105 15.76 -11.77 -14.13
C LEU A 105 16.66 -13.00 -14.17
N ALA A 106 17.86 -12.82 -14.75
CA ALA A 106 18.83 -13.84 -15.09
C ALA A 106 18.80 -15.09 -14.19
N ASP A 107 18.76 -16.26 -14.84
CA ASP A 107 18.77 -17.58 -14.17
C ASP A 107 19.84 -17.61 -13.06
N GLY A 108 19.37 -17.69 -11.80
CA GLY A 108 20.23 -17.81 -10.62
C GLY A 108 20.20 -16.66 -9.62
N PHE A 109 19.64 -15.47 -9.91
CA PHE A 109 19.61 -14.38 -8.92
C PHE A 109 18.70 -14.68 -7.71
N ALA A 110 17.47 -15.13 -7.97
CA ALA A 110 16.57 -15.63 -6.92
C ALA A 110 17.18 -16.81 -6.14
N SER A 111 17.98 -17.66 -6.80
CA SER A 111 18.69 -18.76 -6.13
C SER A 111 19.75 -18.23 -5.18
N ARG A 112 20.54 -17.22 -5.59
CA ARG A 112 21.57 -16.59 -4.74
C ARG A 112 20.97 -15.84 -3.55
N LEU A 113 19.82 -15.18 -3.74
CA LEU A 113 19.09 -14.54 -2.65
C LEU A 113 18.51 -15.55 -1.63
N GLY A 114 18.27 -16.79 -2.08
CA GLY A 114 17.87 -17.89 -1.20
C GLY A 114 19.04 -18.54 -0.44
N GLU A 115 20.28 -18.18 -0.75
CA GLU A 115 21.44 -18.58 0.06
C GLU A 115 21.45 -17.82 1.40
N ARG A 116 22.15 -18.37 2.39
CA ARG A 116 22.22 -17.75 3.73
C ARG A 116 22.82 -16.34 3.62
N PRO A 117 22.08 -15.28 3.95
CA PRO A 117 22.56 -13.91 3.80
C PRO A 117 23.71 -13.63 4.78
N ALA A 118 24.58 -12.68 4.42
CA ALA A 118 25.75 -12.33 5.25
C ALA A 118 25.36 -11.81 6.65
N CYS A 119 24.18 -11.21 6.80
CA CYS A 119 23.67 -10.78 8.10
C CYS A 119 23.42 -11.96 9.07
N ASP A 120 23.12 -13.16 8.56
CA ASP A 120 22.96 -14.37 9.40
C ASP A 120 24.29 -14.89 9.93
N LEU A 121 25.43 -14.38 9.45
CA LEU A 121 26.77 -14.75 9.92
C LEU A 121 27.26 -13.86 11.08
N LEU A 122 26.49 -12.82 11.44
CA LEU A 122 26.81 -11.94 12.56
C LEU A 122 26.61 -12.67 13.90
N GLU A 123 27.30 -12.20 14.95
CA GLU A 123 27.19 -12.79 16.29
C GLU A 123 25.77 -12.67 16.85
N GLU A 124 25.10 -11.53 16.62
CA GLU A 124 23.73 -11.27 17.05
C GLU A 124 22.85 -10.73 15.88
N PRO A 125 22.46 -11.58 14.91
CA PRO A 125 21.74 -11.12 13.71
C PRO A 125 20.44 -10.39 14.02
N GLY A 126 19.68 -10.87 15.01
CA GLY A 126 18.41 -10.25 15.41
C GLY A 126 18.55 -8.89 16.12
N ALA A 127 19.70 -8.61 16.75
CA ALA A 127 19.97 -7.31 17.34
C ALA A 127 20.29 -6.27 16.26
N ILE A 128 21.06 -6.68 15.25
CA ILE A 128 21.41 -5.83 14.10
C ILE A 128 20.18 -5.52 13.25
N ASP A 129 19.34 -6.51 12.93
CA ASP A 129 18.12 -6.30 12.15
C ASP A 129 17.13 -5.38 12.89
N ARG A 130 17.03 -5.52 14.22
CA ARG A 130 16.30 -4.58 15.08
C ARG A 130 16.85 -3.16 14.96
N ALA A 131 18.16 -2.99 15.09
CA ALA A 131 18.81 -1.68 15.01
C ALA A 131 18.61 -1.05 13.62
N ALA A 132 18.72 -1.84 12.55
CA ALA A 132 18.45 -1.41 11.17
C ALA A 132 16.98 -0.98 11.00
N SER A 133 16.04 -1.75 11.56
CA SER A 133 14.61 -1.46 11.51
C SER A 133 14.25 -0.14 12.21
N LEU A 134 14.80 0.09 13.41
CA LEU A 134 14.60 1.33 14.17
C LEU A 134 15.29 2.53 13.50
N LEU A 135 16.50 2.33 12.94
CA LEU A 135 17.20 3.34 12.17
C LEU A 135 16.37 3.75 10.94
N ALA A 136 15.84 2.79 10.17
CA ALA A 136 14.99 3.06 9.02
C ALA A 136 13.74 3.84 9.43
N ALA A 137 13.06 3.44 10.50
CA ALA A 137 11.91 4.17 11.01
C ALA A 137 12.25 5.60 11.45
N ARG A 138 13.44 5.80 12.04
CA ARG A 138 13.91 7.14 12.42
C ARG A 138 14.19 8.01 11.19
N LEU A 139 14.88 7.46 10.19
CA LEU A 139 15.25 8.17 8.96
C LEU A 139 14.05 8.54 8.10
N PHE A 140 13.10 7.62 7.93
CA PHE A 140 12.00 7.77 6.97
C PHE A 140 10.65 8.14 7.60
N HIS A 141 10.49 8.00 8.91
CA HIS A 141 9.23 8.26 9.61
C HIS A 141 9.36 9.11 10.89
N GLY A 142 10.59 9.38 11.37
CA GLY A 142 10.77 10.06 12.65
C GLY A 142 10.29 9.22 13.84
N GLY A 143 10.40 7.89 13.72
CA GLY A 143 10.17 6.97 14.83
C GLY A 143 11.18 7.17 15.97
N PRO A 144 10.83 6.77 17.22
CA PRO A 144 11.75 6.85 18.34
C PRO A 144 12.96 5.92 18.14
N ALA A 145 14.09 6.26 18.78
CA ALA A 145 15.31 5.46 18.69
C ALA A 145 15.20 4.11 19.41
N GLU A 146 14.37 4.05 20.46
CA GLU A 146 14.17 2.86 21.29
C GLU A 146 12.72 2.36 21.23
N PRO A 147 12.48 1.05 21.40
CA PRO A 147 11.14 0.49 21.56
C PRO A 147 10.41 1.06 22.78
N GLY A 148 9.08 1.08 22.72
CA GLY A 148 8.24 1.58 23.81
C GLY A 148 6.81 1.01 23.77
N PRO A 149 5.95 1.35 24.75
CA PRO A 149 4.57 0.87 24.80
C PRO A 149 3.76 1.27 23.56
N ASP A 150 3.99 2.48 23.04
CA ASP A 150 3.37 3.01 21.82
C ASP A 150 4.21 2.77 20.55
N TRP A 151 5.34 2.04 20.68
CA TRP A 151 6.28 1.74 19.60
C TRP A 151 6.79 0.30 19.69
N SER A 152 5.94 -0.65 19.31
CA SER A 152 6.19 -2.08 19.54
C SER A 152 6.64 -2.83 18.28
N PRO A 153 7.49 -3.86 18.42
CA PRO A 153 7.88 -4.70 17.28
C PRO A 153 6.68 -5.48 16.74
N VAL A 154 6.71 -5.79 15.44
CA VAL A 154 5.79 -6.75 14.80
C VAL A 154 6.58 -7.80 14.01
N GLY A 155 6.24 -9.07 14.21
CA GLY A 155 6.78 -10.17 13.43
C GLY A 155 6.03 -10.37 12.11
N TRP A 156 6.71 -10.88 11.08
CA TRP A 156 6.09 -11.10 9.76
C TRP A 156 4.87 -12.05 9.76
N ASN A 157 4.79 -12.95 10.74
CA ASN A 157 3.65 -13.85 10.93
C ASN A 157 2.42 -13.16 11.55
N GLN A 158 2.61 -12.06 12.27
CA GLN A 158 1.56 -11.26 12.92
C GLN A 158 1.20 -10.02 12.10
N TYR A 159 2.05 -9.68 11.12
CA TYR A 159 1.91 -8.48 10.31
C TYR A 159 0.54 -8.39 9.59
N PRO A 160 -0.01 -9.47 9.00
CA PRO A 160 -1.33 -9.40 8.38
C PRO A 160 -2.45 -9.00 9.35
N GLU A 161 -2.48 -9.58 10.54
CA GLU A 161 -3.53 -9.30 11.52
C GLU A 161 -3.31 -7.97 12.23
N GLU A 162 -2.07 -7.66 12.65
CA GLU A 162 -1.79 -6.47 13.45
C GLU A 162 -1.71 -5.18 12.62
N VAL A 163 -1.30 -5.28 11.36
CA VAL A 163 -1.08 -4.11 10.49
C VAL A 163 -2.08 -4.09 9.34
N VAL A 164 -2.22 -5.18 8.56
CA VAL A 164 -3.05 -5.16 7.35
C VAL A 164 -4.54 -5.04 7.69
N ASP A 165 -5.08 -5.92 8.53
CA ASP A 165 -6.48 -5.86 8.95
C ASP A 165 -6.80 -4.55 9.66
N ARG A 166 -5.93 -4.12 10.59
CA ARG A 166 -6.09 -2.84 11.28
C ARG A 166 -6.05 -1.64 10.33
N LYS A 167 -5.18 -1.65 9.32
CA LYS A 167 -5.14 -0.61 8.27
C LYS A 167 -6.50 -0.50 7.60
N TRP A 168 -7.01 -1.63 7.12
CA TRP A 168 -8.25 -1.66 6.37
C TRP A 168 -9.42 -1.19 7.23
N ARG A 169 -9.50 -1.60 8.51
CA ARG A 169 -10.57 -1.16 9.41
C ARG A 169 -10.50 0.34 9.71
N LEU A 170 -9.30 0.91 9.86
CA LEU A 170 -9.12 2.35 10.07
C LEU A 170 -9.54 3.16 8.82
N GLU A 171 -9.13 2.71 7.62
CA GLU A 171 -9.51 3.34 6.36
C GLU A 171 -11.03 3.20 6.10
N ALA A 172 -11.61 2.02 6.34
CA ALA A 172 -13.05 1.81 6.24
C ALA A 172 -13.84 2.68 7.23
N ALA A 173 -13.35 2.82 8.47
CA ALA A 173 -13.97 3.67 9.47
C ALA A 173 -13.93 5.14 9.08
N ARG A 174 -12.79 5.61 8.54
CA ARG A 174 -12.67 6.95 7.99
C ARG A 174 -13.68 7.20 6.88
N LEU A 175 -13.77 6.28 5.91
CA LEU A 175 -14.72 6.40 4.81
C LEU A 175 -16.15 6.56 5.34
N HIS A 176 -16.54 5.74 6.30
CA HIS A 176 -17.88 5.84 6.90
C HIS A 176 -18.11 7.16 7.63
N ARG A 177 -17.14 7.67 8.40
CA ARG A 177 -17.25 9.01 9.01
C ARG A 177 -17.45 10.11 7.97
N VAL A 178 -16.71 10.08 6.87
CA VAL A 178 -16.92 11.00 5.73
C VAL A 178 -18.34 10.89 5.17
N LEU A 179 -18.84 9.66 5.03
CA LEU A 179 -20.20 9.43 4.52
C LEU A 179 -21.30 9.83 5.51
N ASP A 180 -21.04 9.80 6.82
CA ASP A 180 -21.95 10.24 7.88
C ASP A 180 -22.05 11.77 7.94
N ASP A 181 -20.94 12.47 7.69
CA ASP A 181 -20.88 13.94 7.66
C ASP A 181 -21.56 14.55 6.42
N LEU A 182 -21.74 13.78 5.36
CA LEU A 182 -22.38 14.27 4.13
C LEU A 182 -23.91 14.32 4.30
N PRO A 183 -24.58 15.39 3.85
CA PRO A 183 -26.02 15.51 3.98
C PRO A 183 -26.70 14.32 3.30
N ALA A 184 -27.64 13.70 4.02
CA ALA A 184 -28.45 12.60 3.50
C ALA A 184 -29.14 13.06 2.22
N THR A 185 -28.86 12.39 1.11
CA THR A 185 -29.53 12.70 -0.15
C THR A 185 -31.00 12.31 0.01
N PRO A 186 -31.96 13.21 -0.23
CA PRO A 186 -33.36 12.85 -0.14
C PRO A 186 -33.59 11.67 -1.09
N ARG A 187 -34.03 10.53 -0.56
CA ARG A 187 -34.63 9.48 -1.39
C ARG A 187 -35.66 10.17 -2.29
N PRO A 188 -35.75 9.85 -3.59
CA PRO A 188 -36.92 10.25 -4.35
C PRO A 188 -38.12 9.69 -3.58
N SER A 189 -38.83 10.60 -2.90
CA SER A 189 -40.08 10.29 -2.24
C SER A 189 -40.95 9.65 -3.29
N SER A 190 -41.38 8.41 -3.05
CA SER A 190 -42.46 7.83 -3.83
C SER A 190 -43.52 8.92 -4.00
N PRO A 191 -43.99 9.19 -5.23
CA PRO A 191 -44.94 10.27 -5.46
C PRO A 191 -46.08 10.10 -4.45
N PRO A 192 -46.51 11.18 -3.76
CA PRO A 192 -47.62 11.07 -2.84
C PRO A 192 -48.76 10.41 -3.60
N THR A 193 -49.19 9.23 -3.12
CA THR A 193 -50.40 8.59 -3.60
C THR A 193 -51.47 9.67 -3.59
N ALA A 194 -51.93 10.03 -4.78
CA ALA A 194 -52.98 11.03 -4.95
C ALA A 194 -54.12 10.66 -3.97
N PRO A 195 -54.63 11.61 -3.18
CA PRO A 195 -55.76 11.32 -2.32
C PRO A 195 -56.90 10.83 -3.21
N ALA A 196 -57.39 9.62 -2.91
CA ALA A 196 -58.60 9.10 -3.51
C ALA A 196 -59.71 10.15 -3.32
N PRO A 197 -60.52 10.44 -4.35
CA PRO A 197 -61.60 11.42 -4.21
C PRO A 197 -62.63 10.91 -3.20
N ASP A 198 -63.03 11.79 -2.29
CA ASP A 198 -64.10 11.57 -1.31
C ASP A 198 -65.41 11.12 -1.99
N PRO A 199 -66.13 10.14 -1.44
CA PRO A 199 -67.50 9.84 -1.88
C PRO A 199 -68.48 10.88 -1.30
N ALA A 200 -69.13 11.62 -2.18
CA ALA A 200 -70.27 12.49 -1.88
C ALA A 200 -71.59 11.67 -1.71
N PRO A 201 -72.63 12.22 -1.05
CA PRO A 201 -73.55 11.45 -0.21
C PRO A 201 -74.89 10.99 -0.86
N ALA A 202 -75.31 9.79 -0.43
CA ALA A 202 -76.65 9.24 -0.16
C ALA A 202 -77.80 9.32 -1.20
N ALA A 203 -78.34 8.14 -1.53
CA ALA A 203 -79.75 7.91 -1.87
C ALA A 203 -80.28 6.66 -1.11
N PRO A 204 -81.56 6.63 -0.68
CA PRO A 204 -82.02 5.83 0.46
C PRO A 204 -82.41 4.40 0.09
N SER A 205 -82.05 3.42 0.93
CA SER A 205 -82.63 2.07 0.89
C SER A 205 -83.85 2.01 1.82
N LEU A 206 -85.02 1.78 1.21
CA LEU A 206 -86.28 1.47 1.88
C LEU A 206 -86.16 0.10 2.57
N SER A 207 -86.12 0.09 3.90
CA SER A 207 -86.25 -1.13 4.71
C SER A 207 -87.64 -1.16 5.34
N TYR A 208 -88.44 -2.14 4.96
CA TYR A 208 -89.77 -2.42 5.50
C TYR A 208 -89.67 -3.50 6.60
N ALA A 209 -90.25 -3.20 7.77
CA ALA A 209 -90.85 -4.12 8.77
C ALA A 209 -89.95 -5.23 9.39
N ARG A 210 -90.04 -5.64 10.66
CA ARG A 210 -90.82 -5.27 11.86
C ARG A 210 -90.19 -6.05 13.05
N THR A 211 -90.13 -5.36 14.19
CA THR A 211 -89.91 -5.67 15.63
C THR A 211 -90.28 -7.05 16.22
N PRO A 212 -90.06 -7.35 17.54
CA PRO A 212 -89.15 -6.76 18.56
C PRO A 212 -88.47 -7.81 19.51
N GLY A 213 -87.55 -7.34 20.36
CA GLY A 213 -87.07 -8.12 21.51
C GLY A 213 -86.31 -7.32 22.58
N ARG A 214 -87.05 -6.61 23.44
CA ARG A 214 -86.78 -6.21 24.84
C ARG A 214 -85.46 -5.49 25.23
N THR A 215 -85.67 -4.27 25.73
CA THR A 215 -84.93 -3.48 26.74
C THR A 215 -84.88 -4.17 28.13
N PRO A 216 -84.07 -3.75 29.15
CA PRO A 216 -83.75 -2.34 29.44
C PRO A 216 -82.39 -1.93 30.07
N THR A 217 -82.08 -0.65 29.82
CA THR A 217 -81.55 0.40 30.71
C THR A 217 -80.16 0.30 31.37
N GLY A 218 -79.31 1.27 31.01
CA GLY A 218 -78.20 1.80 31.81
C GLY A 218 -77.77 3.18 31.27
N HIS A 219 -77.94 4.23 32.08
CA HIS A 219 -77.79 5.67 31.81
C HIS A 219 -76.40 6.17 31.28
N ARG A 220 -76.44 6.99 30.21
CA ARG A 220 -75.89 8.36 29.93
C ARG A 220 -74.89 9.02 30.95
N PRO A 221 -74.03 10.03 30.61
CA PRO A 221 -73.79 10.79 29.35
C PRO A 221 -72.35 10.84 28.80
N ALA A 222 -72.28 11.37 27.57
CA ALA A 222 -71.08 11.81 26.86
C ALA A 222 -70.35 12.97 27.54
N ASP A 223 -69.02 13.01 27.33
CA ASP A 223 -68.29 14.27 27.26
C ASP A 223 -67.26 14.22 26.12
N HIS A 224 -67.32 15.22 25.25
CA HIS A 224 -66.42 15.43 24.12
C HIS A 224 -65.61 16.70 24.40
N ARG A 225 -64.28 16.61 24.52
CA ARG A 225 -63.32 17.65 24.11
C ARG A 225 -61.85 17.20 24.23
N PRO A 226 -60.86 17.93 23.67
CA PRO A 226 -60.23 17.59 22.40
C PRO A 226 -58.73 17.25 22.54
N THR A 227 -58.18 16.80 21.41
CA THR A 227 -56.78 16.66 21.00
C THR A 227 -55.71 17.44 21.79
N ASP A 228 -54.72 16.70 22.31
CA ASP A 228 -53.32 17.15 22.36
C ASP A 228 -52.49 16.22 21.47
N GLY A 229 -52.32 16.63 20.22
CA GLY A 229 -51.41 16.02 19.25
C GLY A 229 -49.97 16.31 19.65
N ARG A 230 -49.46 15.58 20.65
CA ARG A 230 -48.02 15.46 20.83
C ARG A 230 -47.54 14.42 19.83
N SER A 231 -47.08 14.93 18.68
CA SER A 231 -46.32 14.17 17.69
C SER A 231 -45.10 13.55 18.37
N THR A 232 -45.28 12.34 18.89
CA THR A 232 -44.15 11.46 19.21
C THR A 232 -43.60 11.02 17.86
N ASN A 233 -42.57 11.73 17.40
CA ASN A 233 -41.69 11.16 16.38
C ASN A 233 -41.36 9.73 16.84
N PRO A 234 -41.58 8.70 16.00
CA PRO A 234 -41.06 7.38 16.31
C PRO A 234 -39.55 7.53 16.57
N PRO A 235 -38.97 6.83 17.56
CA PRO A 235 -37.53 6.86 17.75
C PRO A 235 -36.88 6.55 16.41
N ALA A 236 -35.98 7.45 15.97
CA ALA A 236 -35.24 7.28 14.74
C ALA A 236 -34.69 5.84 14.73
N ALA A 237 -35.02 5.08 13.69
CA ALA A 237 -34.47 3.75 13.50
C ALA A 237 -32.94 3.84 13.71
N PRO A 238 -32.31 2.88 14.40
CA PRO A 238 -30.87 2.90 14.60
C PRO A 238 -30.21 3.14 13.25
N ALA A 239 -29.29 4.12 13.21
CA ALA A 239 -28.59 4.47 11.99
C ALA A 239 -28.08 3.16 11.36
N PRO A 240 -28.34 2.92 10.06
CA PRO A 240 -27.87 1.69 9.42
C PRO A 240 -26.36 1.60 9.62
N GLY A 241 -25.90 0.49 10.18
CA GLY A 241 -24.50 0.27 10.53
C GLY A 241 -23.57 0.43 9.31
N PRO A 242 -22.25 0.40 9.53
CA PRO A 242 -21.27 0.53 8.45
C PRO A 242 -21.33 -0.66 7.49
N THR A 243 -22.05 -0.51 6.38
CA THR A 243 -22.21 -1.55 5.35
C THR A 243 -21.53 -1.13 4.06
N LEU A 244 -20.97 -2.10 3.35
CA LEU A 244 -20.40 -1.87 2.02
C LEU A 244 -21.49 -1.47 1.01
N ALA A 245 -22.72 -1.98 1.18
CA ALA A 245 -23.87 -1.60 0.37
C ALA A 245 -24.12 -0.08 0.40
N ARG A 246 -24.02 0.55 1.58
CA ARG A 246 -24.18 2.00 1.73
C ARG A 246 -23.11 2.79 0.98
N VAL A 247 -21.86 2.32 1.00
CA VAL A 247 -20.77 2.93 0.24
C VAL A 247 -21.06 2.85 -1.27
N ILE A 248 -21.42 1.67 -1.76
CA ILE A 248 -21.74 1.45 -3.17
C ILE A 248 -22.93 2.31 -3.61
N GLU A 249 -24.02 2.32 -2.83
CA GLU A 249 -25.21 3.12 -3.12
C GLU A 249 -24.91 4.61 -3.16
N ARG A 250 -24.03 5.09 -2.27
CA ARG A 250 -23.64 6.51 -2.25
C ARG A 250 -22.82 6.89 -3.47
N LEU A 251 -21.84 6.07 -3.84
CA LEU A 251 -20.96 6.34 -4.98
C LEU A 251 -21.68 6.17 -6.32
N ALA A 252 -22.62 5.23 -6.41
CA ALA A 252 -23.43 5.00 -7.61
C ALA A 252 -24.64 5.93 -7.74
N HIS A 253 -24.83 6.89 -6.84
CA HIS A 253 -26.00 7.76 -6.84
C HIS A 253 -25.99 8.78 -7.99
N ASP A 254 -24.83 9.37 -8.25
CA ASP A 254 -24.57 10.36 -9.30
C ASP A 254 -23.05 10.42 -9.57
N GLU A 255 -22.65 10.79 -10.78
CA GLU A 255 -21.25 10.91 -11.21
C GLU A 255 -20.44 11.85 -10.29
N ARG A 256 -21.07 12.86 -9.71
CA ARG A 256 -20.43 13.84 -8.80
C ARG A 256 -20.27 13.34 -7.36
N ALA A 257 -20.93 12.25 -6.98
CA ALA A 257 -20.89 11.75 -5.61
C ALA A 257 -19.48 11.29 -5.23
N GLY A 258 -18.78 10.62 -6.17
CA GLY A 258 -17.38 10.22 -6.00
C GLY A 258 -16.46 11.40 -5.73
N ASP A 259 -16.60 12.50 -6.49
CA ASP A 259 -15.77 13.70 -6.33
C ASP A 259 -15.95 14.38 -4.97
N LEU A 260 -17.19 14.46 -4.49
CA LEU A 260 -17.49 15.04 -3.19
C LEU A 260 -16.87 14.23 -2.05
N VAL A 261 -16.99 12.89 -2.11
CA VAL A 261 -16.39 11.99 -1.12
C VAL A 261 -14.87 12.07 -1.19
N ALA A 262 -14.29 12.04 -2.40
CA ALA A 262 -12.85 12.15 -2.64
C ALA A 262 -12.26 13.45 -2.08
N ALA A 263 -12.91 14.59 -2.33
CA ALA A 263 -12.46 15.89 -1.83
C ALA A 263 -12.51 15.96 -0.30
N ARG A 264 -13.60 15.47 0.32
CA ARG A 264 -13.74 15.45 1.78
C ARG A 264 -12.73 14.52 2.44
N LEU A 265 -12.51 13.35 1.84
CA LEU A 265 -11.53 12.38 2.30
C LEU A 265 -10.09 12.92 2.20
N GLY A 266 -9.76 13.58 1.09
CA GLY A 266 -8.48 14.26 0.92
C GLY A 266 -8.22 15.30 2.01
N ALA A 267 -9.20 16.17 2.29
CA ALA A 267 -9.09 17.15 3.37
C ALA A 267 -8.96 16.52 4.76
N GLU A 268 -9.57 15.35 5.00
CA GLU A 268 -9.42 14.61 6.25
C GLU A 268 -8.00 14.04 6.40
N VAL A 269 -7.49 13.39 5.36
CA VAL A 269 -6.14 12.81 5.33
C VAL A 269 -5.08 13.89 5.47
N GLU A 270 -5.19 15.00 4.73
CA GLU A 270 -4.24 16.13 4.84
C GLU A 270 -4.20 16.73 6.24
N ARG A 271 -5.34 16.77 6.94
CA ARG A 271 -5.38 17.26 8.32
C ARG A 271 -4.64 16.31 9.25
N GLU A 272 -4.87 15.01 9.13
CA GLU A 272 -4.16 14.01 9.95
C GLU A 272 -2.67 13.94 9.63
N GLU A 273 -2.28 14.08 8.37
CA GLU A 273 -0.87 14.16 7.97
C GLU A 273 -0.19 15.39 8.56
N ARG A 274 -0.88 16.54 8.61
CA ARG A 274 -0.38 17.74 9.32
C ARG A 274 -0.23 17.51 10.82
N GLU A 275 -1.20 16.85 11.45
CA GLU A 275 -1.14 16.51 12.88
C GLU A 275 -0.02 15.50 13.19
N GLU A 276 0.19 14.51 12.31
CA GLU A 276 1.30 13.55 12.42
C GLU A 276 2.65 14.24 12.21
N ALA A 277 2.78 15.11 11.21
CA ALA A 277 3.98 15.90 10.97
C ALA A 277 4.31 16.80 12.18
N ALA A 278 3.30 17.42 12.81
CA ALA A 278 3.48 18.18 14.05
C ALA A 278 3.95 17.28 15.21
N ARG A 279 3.36 16.08 15.37
CA ARG A 279 3.80 15.09 16.37
C ARG A 279 5.23 14.60 16.12
N GLN A 280 5.63 14.45 14.87
CA GLN A 280 6.99 14.08 14.49
C GLN A 280 7.99 15.21 14.77
N ALA A 281 7.65 16.46 14.44
CA ALA A 281 8.48 17.62 14.76
C ALA A 281 8.70 17.78 16.28
N ALA A 282 7.66 17.58 17.09
CA ALA A 282 7.76 17.59 18.54
C ALA A 282 8.69 16.48 19.08
N ARG A 283 8.61 15.27 18.53
CA ARG A 283 9.52 14.15 18.85
C ARG A 283 10.98 14.46 18.47
N GLY A 284 11.19 15.05 17.30
CA GLY A 284 12.52 15.43 16.82
C GLY A 284 13.20 16.48 17.71
N SER A 285 12.45 17.46 18.21
CA SER A 285 12.96 18.45 19.18
C SER A 285 13.37 17.81 20.51
N ALA A 286 12.56 16.89 21.05
CA ALA A 286 12.87 16.22 22.31
C ALA A 286 14.06 15.25 22.22
N ALA A 287 14.27 14.62 21.06
CA ALA A 287 15.42 13.76 20.81
C ALA A 287 16.73 14.55 20.62
N GLN A 288 16.67 15.77 20.07
CA GLN A 288 17.84 16.67 19.96
C GLN A 288 18.38 17.08 21.33
N ASP A 289 17.50 17.33 22.30
CA ASP A 289 17.90 17.66 23.69
C ASP A 289 18.58 16.48 24.41
N ALA A 290 18.28 15.23 24.02
CA ALA A 290 18.83 14.02 24.61
C ALA A 290 20.07 13.47 23.88
N ALA A 291 20.31 13.86 22.62
CA ALA A 291 21.31 13.27 21.73
C ALA A 291 22.67 14.00 21.70
N VAL A 292 23.08 14.64 22.79
CA VAL A 292 24.50 14.98 23.00
C VAL A 292 25.27 13.67 23.28
N GLY A 293 25.56 12.86 22.26
CA GLY A 293 26.28 11.60 22.57
C GLY A 293 26.70 10.61 21.49
N VAL A 294 26.27 10.67 20.23
CA VAL A 294 26.73 9.67 19.23
C VAL A 294 27.22 10.34 17.95
N ALA A 295 28.55 10.46 17.83
CA ALA A 295 29.23 10.96 16.63
C ALA A 295 29.47 9.82 15.64
N TRP A 296 28.82 9.89 14.48
CA TRP A 296 29.28 9.22 13.27
C TRP A 296 29.95 10.25 12.35
N GLY A 297 30.95 9.78 11.59
CA GLY A 297 31.82 10.59 10.73
C GLY A 297 31.10 11.53 9.77
N ASP A 298 31.83 12.61 9.46
CA ASP A 298 31.58 13.66 8.47
C ASP A 298 30.16 14.22 8.28
N GLY A 299 29.71 14.95 9.31
CA GLY A 299 28.75 16.04 9.12
C GLY A 299 27.56 15.95 10.06
N MET A 300 27.69 16.56 11.23
CA MET A 300 26.55 16.91 12.06
C MET A 300 25.60 17.78 11.21
N ALA A 301 24.46 17.23 10.79
CA ALA A 301 23.29 18.04 10.56
C ALA A 301 22.80 18.47 11.96
N GLU A 302 23.32 19.58 12.47
CA GLU A 302 22.67 20.35 13.52
C GLU A 302 21.30 20.77 12.97
N GLY A 303 20.28 20.00 13.32
CA GLY A 303 18.95 20.05 12.71
C GLY A 303 18.59 18.65 12.23
N GLY A 304 17.70 17.98 12.98
CA GLY A 304 17.29 16.59 12.75
C GLY A 304 17.16 16.23 11.27
N LEU A 305 17.59 15.01 10.94
CA LEU A 305 17.66 14.52 9.56
C LEU A 305 16.34 14.83 8.82
N PRO A 306 16.40 15.48 7.64
CA PRO A 306 15.20 15.82 6.89
C PRO A 306 14.44 14.53 6.60
N LEU A 307 13.18 14.47 7.05
CA LEU A 307 12.31 13.34 6.74
C LEU A 307 12.06 13.33 5.22
N PHE A 308 12.46 12.26 4.57
CA PHE A 308 12.16 12.06 3.16
C PHE A 308 10.74 11.49 3.04
N PRO A 309 9.78 12.21 2.45
CA PRO A 309 8.46 11.67 2.25
C PRO A 309 8.55 10.47 1.31
N LEU A 310 8.24 9.28 1.84
CA LEU A 310 8.27 8.02 1.09
C LEU A 310 7.20 7.93 -0.01
N GLN A 311 6.17 8.78 0.06
CA GLN A 311 5.06 8.76 -0.89
C GLN A 311 4.85 10.15 -1.50
N PRO A 312 4.68 10.24 -2.83
CA PRO A 312 4.16 11.45 -3.44
C PRO A 312 2.74 11.75 -2.92
N PRO A 313 2.30 13.02 -2.94
CA PRO A 313 0.95 13.37 -2.55
C PRO A 313 -0.06 12.64 -3.44
N ARG A 314 -0.96 11.89 -2.82
CA ARG A 314 -2.01 11.12 -3.51
C ARG A 314 -3.17 12.03 -3.90
N THR A 315 -3.76 11.78 -5.05
CA THR A 315 -4.98 12.50 -5.46
C THR A 315 -6.18 12.05 -4.61
N GLY A 316 -7.21 12.90 -4.50
CA GLY A 316 -8.43 12.54 -3.77
C GLY A 316 -9.12 11.28 -4.31
N ARG A 317 -9.07 11.06 -5.63
CA ARG A 317 -9.64 9.87 -6.29
C ARG A 317 -8.86 8.60 -5.94
N GLU A 318 -7.53 8.66 -5.94
CA GLU A 318 -6.68 7.54 -5.48
C GLU A 318 -6.96 7.20 -4.02
N LEU A 319 -7.08 8.21 -3.15
CA LEU A 319 -7.44 7.99 -1.75
C LEU A 319 -8.81 7.33 -1.63
N LEU A 320 -9.81 7.76 -2.40
CA LEU A 320 -11.12 7.14 -2.39
C LEU A 320 -11.06 5.67 -2.82
N ALA A 321 -10.33 5.34 -3.88
CA ALA A 321 -10.13 3.96 -4.34
C ALA A 321 -9.45 3.09 -3.27
N ASP A 322 -8.42 3.60 -2.59
CA ASP A 322 -7.77 2.91 -1.47
C ASP A 322 -8.76 2.60 -0.34
N HIS A 323 -9.60 3.58 0.04
CA HIS A 323 -10.56 3.44 1.14
C HIS A 323 -11.74 2.52 0.79
N VAL A 324 -12.21 2.56 -0.46
CA VAL A 324 -13.21 1.59 -0.96
C VAL A 324 -12.62 0.19 -0.98
N THR A 325 -11.38 0.03 -1.44
CA THR A 325 -10.67 -1.26 -1.41
C THR A 325 -10.57 -1.80 0.03
N ALA A 326 -10.18 -0.96 0.98
CA ALA A 326 -10.15 -1.31 2.40
C ALA A 326 -11.52 -1.77 2.93
N MET A 327 -12.60 -1.07 2.58
CA MET A 327 -13.95 -1.45 2.97
C MET A 327 -14.38 -2.80 2.36
N VAL A 328 -14.05 -3.05 1.10
CA VAL A 328 -14.31 -4.33 0.44
C VAL A 328 -13.52 -5.46 1.11
N CYS A 329 -12.24 -5.23 1.43
CA CYS A 329 -11.42 -6.21 2.15
C CYS A 329 -12.00 -6.53 3.53
N CYS A 330 -12.43 -5.52 4.31
CA CYS A 330 -13.07 -5.75 5.60
C CYS A 330 -14.37 -6.58 5.45
N ALA A 331 -15.21 -6.24 4.48
CA ALA A 331 -16.44 -7.00 4.21
C ALA A 331 -16.15 -8.45 3.80
N ALA A 332 -15.10 -8.69 3.01
CA ALA A 332 -14.69 -10.03 2.61
C ALA A 332 -14.19 -10.86 3.81
N VAL A 333 -13.38 -10.26 4.69
CA VAL A 333 -12.92 -10.91 5.92
C VAL A 333 -14.09 -11.25 6.84
N ASP A 334 -15.01 -10.31 7.04
CA ASP A 334 -16.11 -10.48 8.00
C ASP A 334 -17.23 -11.39 7.48
N THR A 335 -17.39 -11.56 6.16
CA THR A 335 -18.58 -12.25 5.59
C THR A 335 -18.29 -13.42 4.66
N ALA A 336 -17.09 -13.50 4.08
CA ALA A 336 -16.72 -14.50 3.08
C ALA A 336 -15.55 -15.41 3.51
N GLY A 337 -15.06 -15.27 4.75
CA GLY A 337 -13.93 -16.09 5.24
C GLY A 337 -12.60 -15.75 4.57
N ALA A 338 -12.48 -14.57 3.97
CA ALA A 338 -11.20 -14.07 3.48
C ALA A 338 -10.27 -13.75 4.66
N ALA A 339 -8.97 -13.69 4.39
CA ALA A 339 -7.96 -13.35 5.38
C ALA A 339 -7.08 -12.18 4.90
N PRO A 340 -6.61 -11.32 5.82
CA PRO A 340 -5.54 -10.40 5.50
C PRO A 340 -4.26 -11.17 5.17
N GLY A 341 -3.47 -10.63 4.25
CA GLY A 341 -2.19 -11.18 3.84
C GLY A 341 -1.21 -10.08 3.45
N LEU A 342 0.00 -10.51 3.11
CA LEU A 342 1.09 -9.63 2.71
C LEU A 342 1.70 -10.10 1.38
N ASP A 343 1.81 -9.18 0.44
CA ASP A 343 2.62 -9.29 -0.77
C ASP A 343 3.82 -8.34 -0.63
N TRP A 344 5.05 -8.84 -0.80
CA TRP A 344 6.24 -8.03 -0.56
C TRP A 344 6.41 -6.85 -1.51
N LEU A 345 5.78 -6.89 -2.69
CA LEU A 345 5.90 -5.84 -3.70
C LEU A 345 4.71 -4.91 -3.77
N ASP A 346 3.53 -5.45 -3.44
CA ASP A 346 2.26 -4.72 -3.52
C ASP A 346 1.73 -4.31 -2.14
N GLY A 347 2.24 -4.90 -1.06
CA GLY A 347 1.87 -4.62 0.32
C GLY A 347 0.66 -5.43 0.81
N PRO A 348 -0.29 -4.81 1.53
CA PRO A 348 -1.54 -5.45 1.96
C PRO A 348 -2.23 -6.23 0.84
N ALA A 349 -2.56 -7.49 1.09
CA ALA A 349 -3.18 -8.39 0.11
C ALA A 349 -4.38 -9.12 0.71
N LEU A 350 -5.45 -9.29 -0.07
CA LEU A 350 -6.59 -10.11 0.31
C LEU A 350 -6.35 -11.56 -0.11
N LEU A 351 -6.48 -12.48 0.84
CA LEU A 351 -6.40 -13.91 0.61
C LEU A 351 -7.80 -14.54 0.64
N VAL A 352 -8.16 -15.28 -0.39
CA VAL A 352 -9.40 -16.08 -0.47
C VAL A 352 -8.98 -17.52 -0.73
N ASP A 353 -9.40 -18.45 0.12
CA ASP A 353 -8.98 -19.85 0.08
C ASP A 353 -7.44 -20.04 0.08
N GLY A 354 -6.73 -19.14 0.76
CA GLY A 354 -5.26 -19.12 0.82
C GLY A 354 -4.55 -18.57 -0.42
N ALA A 355 -5.29 -18.16 -1.45
CA ALA A 355 -4.73 -17.55 -2.66
C ALA A 355 -4.94 -16.03 -2.69
N ARG A 356 -3.95 -15.30 -3.18
CA ARG A 356 -4.04 -13.84 -3.36
C ARG A 356 -5.04 -13.48 -4.45
N ARG A 357 -5.91 -12.52 -4.16
CA ARG A 357 -6.80 -11.89 -5.15
C ARG A 357 -6.26 -10.53 -5.59
N ALA A 358 -5.92 -10.42 -6.88
CA ALA A 358 -5.37 -9.20 -7.49
C ALA A 358 -6.34 -8.53 -8.48
N ASP A 359 -7.51 -9.11 -8.70
CA ASP A 359 -8.51 -8.69 -9.69
C ASP A 359 -9.50 -7.62 -9.17
N LEU A 360 -9.36 -7.20 -7.90
CA LEU A 360 -10.25 -6.22 -7.26
C LEU A 360 -10.08 -4.78 -7.76
N GLY A 361 -8.88 -4.41 -8.22
CA GLY A 361 -8.56 -3.01 -8.55
C GLY A 361 -9.45 -2.42 -9.64
N ARG A 362 -9.68 -3.16 -10.74
CA ARG A 362 -10.51 -2.68 -11.86
C ARG A 362 -11.99 -2.47 -11.46
N PRO A 363 -12.66 -3.41 -10.76
CA PRO A 363 -13.99 -3.19 -10.23
C PRO A 363 -14.13 -1.97 -9.30
N VAL A 364 -13.14 -1.72 -8.44
CA VAL A 364 -13.15 -0.55 -7.54
C VAL A 364 -13.00 0.75 -8.33
N LEU A 365 -12.08 0.79 -9.30
CA LEU A 365 -11.91 1.96 -10.15
C LEU A 365 -13.18 2.27 -10.96
N SER A 366 -13.86 1.27 -11.50
CA SER A 366 -15.14 1.45 -12.20
C SER A 366 -16.19 2.16 -11.33
N LEU A 367 -16.26 1.80 -10.04
CA LEU A 367 -17.18 2.43 -9.10
C LEU A 367 -16.75 3.86 -8.74
N VAL A 368 -15.45 4.08 -8.51
CA VAL A 368 -14.92 5.37 -8.07
C VAL A 368 -14.89 6.40 -9.20
N ASP A 369 -14.57 5.95 -10.41
CA ASP A 369 -14.37 6.82 -11.55
C ASP A 369 -15.64 7.10 -12.34
N ASP A 370 -16.42 6.05 -12.58
CA ASP A 370 -17.61 6.10 -13.45
C ASP A 370 -18.93 5.99 -12.65
N GLY A 371 -18.87 5.76 -11.33
CA GLY A 371 -20.06 5.44 -10.52
C GLY A 371 -20.67 4.07 -10.85
N ASP A 372 -20.02 3.25 -11.68
CA ASP A 372 -20.52 1.95 -12.11
C ASP A 372 -20.26 0.88 -11.05
N ALA A 373 -21.32 0.47 -10.37
CA ALA A 373 -21.27 -0.55 -9.33
C ALA A 373 -21.30 -1.99 -9.87
N GLU A 374 -21.68 -2.23 -11.12
CA GLU A 374 -21.93 -3.59 -11.63
C GLU A 374 -20.69 -4.49 -11.59
N PRO A 375 -19.50 -4.05 -12.04
CA PRO A 375 -18.28 -4.86 -11.95
C PRO A 375 -17.94 -5.26 -10.51
N LEU A 376 -18.14 -4.35 -9.56
CA LEU A 376 -17.88 -4.62 -8.15
C LEU A 376 -18.91 -5.59 -7.58
N ARG A 377 -20.20 -5.43 -7.88
CA ARG A 377 -21.25 -6.36 -7.44
C ARG A 377 -21.00 -7.77 -7.98
N GLY A 378 -20.61 -7.91 -9.25
CA GLY A 378 -20.24 -9.20 -9.84
C GLY A 378 -19.04 -9.86 -9.14
N TRP A 379 -18.00 -9.08 -8.83
CA TRP A 379 -16.84 -9.56 -8.07
C TRP A 379 -17.24 -10.03 -6.66
N LEU A 380 -18.05 -9.23 -5.94
CA LEU A 380 -18.53 -9.56 -4.60
C LEU A 380 -19.35 -10.86 -4.58
N MET A 381 -20.23 -11.06 -5.58
CA MET A 381 -21.00 -12.30 -5.72
C MET A 381 -20.09 -13.50 -5.95
N THR A 382 -19.06 -13.36 -6.78
CA THR A 382 -18.11 -14.44 -7.09
C THR A 382 -17.32 -14.88 -5.85
N VAL A 383 -16.93 -13.92 -5.00
CA VAL A 383 -16.21 -14.18 -3.74
C VAL A 383 -17.16 -14.62 -2.62
N GLY A 384 -18.45 -14.35 -2.74
CA GLY A 384 -19.46 -14.64 -1.71
C GLY A 384 -19.58 -13.57 -0.62
N VAL A 385 -19.07 -12.36 -0.86
CA VAL A 385 -19.16 -11.23 0.08
C VAL A 385 -20.60 -10.76 0.22
N ARG A 386 -21.03 -10.46 1.45
CA ARG A 386 -22.38 -9.97 1.77
C ARG A 386 -22.34 -8.47 2.08
N PRO A 387 -22.49 -7.57 1.07
CA PRO A 387 -22.30 -6.13 1.25
C PRO A 387 -23.30 -5.47 2.21
N GLU A 388 -24.45 -6.09 2.43
CA GLU A 388 -25.51 -5.63 3.31
C GLU A 388 -25.25 -5.91 4.80
N LYS A 389 -24.31 -6.80 5.12
CA LYS A 389 -23.96 -7.09 6.51
C LYS A 389 -23.09 -5.97 7.09
N PRO A 390 -23.29 -5.60 8.37
CA PRO A 390 -22.45 -4.62 9.02
C PRO A 390 -21.01 -5.16 9.14
N VAL A 391 -20.05 -4.31 8.79
CA VAL A 391 -18.63 -4.58 8.93
C VAL A 391 -18.17 -4.13 10.31
N ARG A 392 -17.30 -4.91 10.96
CA ARG A 392 -16.71 -4.52 12.24
C ARG A 392 -15.67 -3.45 11.99
N LEU A 393 -16.00 -2.22 12.32
CA LEU A 393 -15.02 -1.14 12.39
C LEU A 393 -14.31 -1.19 13.76
N VAL A 394 -13.11 -0.59 13.83
CA VAL A 394 -12.21 -0.59 14.99
C VAL A 394 -12.91 -0.21 16.29
#